data_AF-A0A969VY25-F1
#
_entry.id   AF-A0A969VY25-F1
#
_cell.length_a   1.000
_cell.length_b   1.000
_cell.length_c   1.000
_cell.angle_alpha   90.00
_cell.angle_beta   90.00
_cell.angle_gamma   90.00
#
_symmetry.space_group_name_H-M   'P 1'
#
loop_
_entity.id
_entity.type
_entity.pdbx_description
1 polymer ?
#
loop_
_entity_poly.entity_id
_entity_poly.type
_entity_poly.pdbx_seq_one_letter_code
_entity_poly.pdbx_strand_id
1 'polypeptide(L)'
;LFFVSIGMLFNPLIIVMYPYKVLIIVLIVIFAKIIVTTVLLKIFKYPFQTALIVGCGLSQIGEFSFILASMGLELKIITRNAYNLILAGAFISIALNPNLFKMSTPLLEWYKKRRKYFY
;
A
#
# COMPACT_ATOMS: atom_id res chain seq x y z
N LEU A 1 11.71 5.63 17.31
CA LEU A 1 12.45 4.38 17.56
C LEU A 1 12.00 3.23 16.64
N PHE A 2 10.70 2.93 16.54
CA PHE A 2 10.15 1.85 15.69
C PHE A 2 10.75 1.73 14.28
N PHE A 3 10.67 2.79 13.47
CA PHE A 3 11.20 2.79 12.10
C PHE A 3 12.72 2.59 12.04
N VAL A 4 13.45 3.08 13.04
CA VAL A 4 14.90 2.88 13.14
C VAL A 4 15.21 1.41 13.42
N SER A 5 14.51 0.80 14.38
CA SER A 5 14.70 -0.61 14.75
C SER A 5 14.36 -1.57 13.60
N ILE A 6 13.25 -1.33 12.88
CA ILE A 6 12.87 -2.15 11.73
C ILE A 6 13.83 -1.91 10.55
N GLY A 7 14.24 -0.65 10.34
CA GLY A 7 15.24 -0.30 9.32
C GLY A 7 16.58 -0.99 9.53
N MET A 8 17.00 -1.21 10.79
CA MET A 8 18.22 -1.96 11.09
C MET A 8 18.13 -3.47 10.79
N LEU A 9 16.93 -4.04 10.85
CA LEU A 9 16.70 -5.46 10.54
C LEU A 9 16.51 -5.71 9.03
N PHE A 10 16.29 -4.65 8.27
CA PHE A 10 16.06 -4.70 6.83
C PHE A 10 17.37 -4.95 6.08
N ASN A 11 17.36 -5.96 5.20
CA ASN A 11 18.46 -6.17 4.26
C ASN A 11 18.13 -5.53 2.90
N PRO A 12 18.76 -4.39 2.53
CA PRO A 12 18.48 -3.68 1.29
C PRO A 12 18.86 -4.47 0.02
N LEU A 13 19.72 -5.49 0.14
CA LEU A 13 20.08 -6.35 -0.98
C LEU A 13 18.86 -7.05 -1.60
N ILE A 14 17.76 -7.22 -0.84
CA ILE A 14 16.54 -7.85 -1.35
C ILE A 14 15.94 -7.08 -2.54
N ILE A 15 16.11 -5.75 -2.61
CA ILE A 15 15.61 -4.91 -3.70
C ILE A 15 16.36 -5.23 -5.00
N VAL A 16 17.67 -5.45 -4.89
CA VAL A 16 18.54 -5.75 -6.04
C VAL A 16 18.45 -7.23 -6.43
N MET A 17 18.36 -8.12 -5.45
CA MET A 17 18.30 -9.57 -5.69
C MET A 17 16.93 -10.03 -6.19
N TYR A 18 15.84 -9.40 -5.74
CA TYR A 18 14.48 -9.80 -6.07
C TYR A 18 13.59 -8.62 -6.50
N PRO A 19 14.01 -7.83 -7.51
CA PRO A 19 13.29 -6.62 -7.90
C PRO A 19 11.85 -6.91 -8.31
N TYR A 20 11.63 -8.00 -9.06
CA TYR A 20 10.30 -8.43 -9.50
C TYR A 20 9.38 -8.80 -8.33
N LYS A 21 9.89 -9.49 -7.30
CA LYS A 21 9.08 -9.89 -6.14
C LYS A 21 8.68 -8.67 -5.31
N VAL A 22 9.62 -7.74 -5.12
CA VAL A 22 9.36 -6.48 -4.43
C VAL A 22 8.30 -5.68 -5.19
N LEU A 23 8.44 -5.53 -6.50
CA LEU A 23 7.47 -4.84 -7.34
C LEU A 23 6.06 -5.44 -7.22
N ILE A 24 5.94 -6.77 -7.30
CA ILE A 24 4.66 -7.47 -7.16
C ILE A 24 4.03 -7.16 -5.80
N ILE A 25 4.80 -7.22 -4.71
CA ILE A 25 4.29 -6.94 -3.36
C ILE A 25 3.81 -5.49 -3.26
N VAL A 26 4.59 -4.54 -3.75
CA VAL A 26 4.23 -3.11 -3.75
C VAL A 26 2.91 -2.89 -4.50
N LEU A 27 2.79 -3.47 -5.70
CA LEU A 27 1.58 -3.36 -6.51
C LEU A 27 0.39 -3.99 -5.78
N ILE A 28 0.52 -5.21 -5.26
CA ILE A 28 -0.55 -5.88 -4.52
C ILE A 28 -0.99 -5.02 -3.34
N VAL A 29 -0.06 -4.53 -2.53
CA VAL A 29 -0.36 -3.72 -1.35
C VAL A 29 -1.14 -2.46 -1.70
N ILE A 30 -0.65 -1.71 -2.70
CA ILE A 30 -1.27 -0.44 -3.10
C ILE A 30 -2.63 -0.69 -3.74
N PHE A 31 -2.69 -1.53 -4.77
CA PHE A 31 -3.92 -1.75 -5.53
C PHE A 31 -4.99 -2.47 -4.70
N ALA A 32 -4.63 -3.51 -3.94
CA ALA A 32 -5.60 -4.22 -3.11
C ALA A 32 -6.23 -3.27 -2.09
N LYS A 33 -5.45 -2.44 -1.40
CA LYS A 33 -6.00 -1.49 -0.42
C LYS A 33 -6.90 -0.44 -1.06
N ILE A 34 -6.49 0.14 -2.19
CA ILE A 34 -7.32 1.14 -2.89
C ILE A 34 -8.64 0.49 -3.32
N ILE A 35 -8.58 -0.68 -3.96
CA ILE A 35 -9.77 -1.39 -4.46
C ILE A 35 -10.69 -1.75 -3.29
N VAL A 36 -10.17 -2.40 -2.25
CA VAL A 36 -10.98 -2.84 -1.09
C VAL A 36 -11.62 -1.63 -0.42
N THR A 37 -10.86 -0.57 -0.16
CA THR A 37 -11.38 0.62 0.51
C THR A 37 -12.44 1.32 -0.33
N THR A 38 -12.20 1.51 -1.63
CA THR A 38 -13.16 2.18 -2.52
C THR A 38 -14.44 1.35 -2.70
N VAL A 39 -14.33 0.02 -2.84
CA VAL A 39 -15.48 -0.89 -2.93
C VAL A 39 -16.30 -0.84 -1.65
N LEU A 40 -15.65 -0.95 -0.50
CA LEU A 40 -16.29 -0.95 0.81
C LEU A 40 -17.05 0.36 1.06
N LEU A 41 -16.44 1.51 0.78
CA LEU A 41 -17.09 2.80 0.90
C LEU A 41 -18.25 2.99 -0.08
N LYS A 42 -18.18 2.40 -1.29
CA LYS A 42 -19.32 2.38 -2.21
C LYS A 42 -20.47 1.53 -1.68
N ILE A 43 -20.20 0.40 -1.05
CA ILE A 43 -21.24 -0.44 -0.42
C ILE A 43 -21.96 0.35 0.69
N PHE A 44 -21.22 1.15 1.45
CA PHE A 44 -21.77 2.08 2.45
C PHE A 44 -22.39 3.36 1.86
N LYS A 45 -22.56 3.45 0.52
CA LYS A 45 -23.19 4.56 -0.21
C LYS A 45 -22.48 5.91 -0.07
N TYR A 46 -21.19 5.93 0.26
CA TYR A 46 -20.42 7.17 0.21
C TYR A 46 -20.21 7.64 -1.24
N PRO A 47 -20.09 8.96 -1.47
CA PRO A 47 -19.73 9.50 -2.78
C PRO A 47 -18.42 8.90 -3.29
N PHE A 48 -18.35 8.61 -4.60
CA PHE A 48 -17.12 8.06 -5.20
C PHE A 48 -15.90 8.94 -4.96
N GLN A 49 -16.11 10.26 -4.85
CA GLN A 49 -15.05 11.22 -4.54
C GLN A 49 -14.41 10.91 -3.18
N THR A 50 -15.23 10.74 -2.15
CA THR A 50 -14.80 10.36 -0.81
C THR A 50 -14.14 8.98 -0.84
N ALA A 51 -14.74 8.01 -1.54
CA ALA A 51 -14.23 6.64 -1.61
C ALA A 51 -12.83 6.54 -2.25
N LEU A 52 -12.55 7.36 -3.27
CA LEU A 52 -11.25 7.39 -3.95
C LEU A 52 -10.20 8.09 -3.09
N ILE A 53 -10.52 9.26 -2.51
CA ILE A 53 -9.58 10.02 -1.67
C ILE A 53 -9.15 9.20 -0.45
N VAL A 54 -10.12 8.57 0.23
CA VAL A 54 -9.85 7.70 1.39
C VAL A 54 -9.07 6.45 0.96
N GLY A 55 -9.42 5.83 -0.16
CA GLY A 55 -8.69 4.69 -0.71
C GLY A 55 -7.22 4.99 -0.99
N CYS A 56 -6.94 6.11 -1.66
CA CYS A 56 -5.58 6.56 -1.93
C CYS A 56 -4.83 6.92 -0.64
N GLY A 57 -5.47 7.61 0.31
CA GLY A 57 -4.84 7.99 1.59
C GLY A 57 -4.47 6.80 2.49
N LEU A 58 -5.25 5.73 2.44
CA LEU A 58 -5.03 4.52 3.24
C LEU A 58 -4.12 3.48 2.55
N SER A 59 -3.66 3.74 1.32
CA SER A 59 -2.98 2.76 0.47
C SER A 59 -1.60 2.30 0.97
N GLN A 60 -1.01 2.99 1.95
CA GLN A 60 0.28 2.63 2.52
C GLN A 60 0.21 1.47 3.53
N ILE A 61 1.32 0.73 3.70
CA ILE A 61 1.46 -0.18 4.84
C ILE A 61 1.53 0.63 6.15
N GLY A 62 0.73 0.20 7.13
CA GLY A 62 0.73 0.76 8.49
C GLY A 62 1.59 -0.05 9.45
N GLU A 63 1.93 0.56 10.59
CA GLU A 63 2.88 0.03 11.58
C GLU A 63 2.54 -1.38 12.09
N PHE A 64 1.26 -1.67 12.31
CA PHE A 64 0.78 -2.99 12.74
C PHE A 64 1.17 -4.13 11.80
N SER A 65 1.35 -3.87 10.51
CA SER A 65 1.77 -4.90 9.55
C SER A 65 3.19 -5.38 9.84
N PHE A 66 4.06 -4.51 10.35
CA PHE A 66 5.42 -4.88 10.73
C PHE A 66 5.44 -5.71 12.02
N ILE A 67 4.56 -5.38 12.98
CA ILE A 67 4.41 -6.16 14.21
C ILE A 67 3.98 -7.59 13.83
N LEU A 68 2.96 -7.74 12.98
CA LEU A 68 2.51 -9.04 12.48
C LEU A 68 3.60 -9.79 11.71
N ALA A 69 4.37 -9.10 10.87
CA ALA A 69 5.46 -9.72 10.15
C ALA A 69 6.59 -10.18 11.10
N SER A 70 6.91 -9.41 12.13
CA SER A 70 7.91 -9.78 13.15
C SER A 70 7.45 -11.00 13.93
N MET A 71 6.20 -11.00 14.39
CA MET A 71 5.60 -12.16 15.07
C MET A 71 5.59 -13.39 14.17
N GLY A 72 5.24 -13.25 12.90
CA GLY A 72 5.28 -14.35 11.94
C GLY A 72 6.69 -14.92 11.75
N LEU A 73 7.72 -14.08 11.80
CA LEU A 73 9.11 -14.51 11.72
C LEU A 73 9.54 -15.25 13.00
N GLU A 74 9.20 -14.72 14.18
CA GLU A 74 9.49 -15.33 15.48
C GLU A 74 8.81 -16.70 15.63
N LEU A 75 7.55 -16.81 15.20
CA LEU A 75 6.78 -18.05 15.18
C LEU A 75 7.20 -19.01 14.05
N LYS A 76 8.21 -18.65 13.24
CA LYS A 76 8.68 -19.41 12.08
C LYS A 76 7.59 -19.70 11.02
N ILE A 77 6.52 -18.91 11.01
CA ILE A 77 5.44 -18.97 10.02
C ILE A 77 5.93 -18.42 8.67
N ILE A 78 6.76 -17.38 8.71
CA ILE A 78 7.38 -16.80 7.52
C ILE A 78 8.90 -16.89 7.59
N THR A 79 9.54 -16.96 6.43
CA THR A 79 11.01 -16.96 6.33
C THR A 79 11.57 -15.55 6.46
N ARG A 80 12.87 -15.43 6.79
CA ARG A 80 13.56 -14.13 6.84
C ARG A 80 13.51 -13.39 5.49
N ASN A 81 13.52 -14.12 4.37
CA ASN A 81 13.38 -13.55 3.04
C ASN A 81 11.99 -12.95 2.84
N ALA A 82 10.92 -13.65 3.26
CA ALA A 82 9.56 -13.12 3.21
C ALA A 82 9.41 -11.87 4.08
N TYR A 83 9.98 -11.88 5.29
CA TYR A 83 10.02 -10.70 6.17
C TYR A 83 10.69 -9.50 5.48
N ASN A 84 11.89 -9.69 4.91
CA ASN A 84 12.60 -8.63 4.20
C ASN A 84 11.83 -8.11 2.97
N LEU A 85 11.12 -8.98 2.25
CA LEU A 85 10.26 -8.60 1.13
C LEU A 85 9.07 -7.73 1.58
N ILE A 86 8.44 -8.07 2.71
CA ILE A 86 7.37 -7.27 3.32
C ILE A 86 7.92 -5.89 3.72
N LEU A 87 9.10 -5.84 4.36
CA LEU A 87 9.74 -4.58 4.74
C LEU A 87 10.04 -3.70 3.52
N ALA A 88 10.64 -4.28 2.47
CA ALA A 88 10.92 -3.56 1.23
C ALA A 88 9.64 -2.98 0.61
N GLY A 89 8.61 -3.81 0.50
CA GLY A 89 7.32 -3.40 -0.06
C GLY A 89 6.66 -2.29 0.77
N ALA A 90 6.77 -2.37 2.10
CA ALA A 90 6.26 -1.35 3.00
C ALA A 90 6.97 -0.02 2.87
N PHE A 91 8.31 -0.01 2.86
CA PHE A 91 9.08 1.23 2.71
C PHE A 91 8.78 1.91 1.37
N ILE A 92 8.73 1.14 0.28
CA ILE A 92 8.40 1.68 -1.04
C ILE A 92 6.95 2.19 -1.06
N SER A 93 6.00 1.45 -0.49
CA SER A 93 4.60 1.86 -0.41
C SER A 93 4.42 3.15 0.39
N ILE A 94 5.09 3.30 1.53
CA ILE A 94 5.09 4.54 2.34
C ILE A 94 5.70 5.69 1.54
N ALA A 95 6.83 5.47 0.86
CA ALA A 95 7.48 6.48 0.04
C ALA A 95 6.62 6.94 -1.15
N LEU A 96 5.84 6.03 -1.75
CA LEU A 96 4.95 6.33 -2.87
C LEU A 96 3.62 6.97 -2.46
N ASN A 97 3.19 6.82 -1.21
CA ASN A 97 1.87 7.25 -0.76
C ASN A 97 1.59 8.76 -0.95
N PRO A 98 2.52 9.70 -0.67
CA PRO A 98 2.28 11.12 -0.94
C PRO A 98 1.98 11.40 -2.42
N ASN A 99 2.64 10.69 -3.34
CA ASN A 99 2.42 10.83 -4.77
C ASN A 99 1.07 10.24 -5.17
N LEU A 100 0.70 9.06 -4.63
CA LEU A 100 -0.61 8.45 -4.85
C LEU A 100 -1.75 9.33 -4.33
N PHE A 101 -1.57 9.96 -3.17
CA PHE A 101 -2.54 10.89 -2.62
C PHE A 101 -2.71 12.13 -3.51
N LYS A 102 -1.61 12.70 -4.01
CA LYS A 102 -1.65 13.80 -5.00
C LYS A 102 -2.33 13.39 -6.30
N MET A 103 -2.15 12.15 -6.75
CA MET A 103 -2.81 11.63 -7.96
C MET A 103 -4.32 11.40 -7.78
N SER A 104 -4.84 11.36 -6.55
CA SER A 104 -6.27 11.18 -6.31
C SER A 104 -7.12 12.33 -6.89
N THR A 105 -6.59 13.55 -6.94
CA THR A 105 -7.30 14.72 -7.49
C THR A 105 -7.46 14.66 -9.03
N PRO A 106 -6.41 14.46 -9.86
CA PRO A 106 -6.58 14.33 -11.30
C PRO A 106 -7.38 13.07 -11.71
N LEU A 107 -7.24 11.96 -10.96
CA LEU A 107 -8.07 10.76 -11.17
C LEU A 107 -9.56 11.08 -10.99
N LEU A 108 -9.87 11.93 -10.01
CA LEU A 108 -11.25 12.35 -9.76
C LEU A 108 -11.80 13.26 -10.85
N GLU A 109 -11.01 14.20 -11.34
CA GLU A 109 -11.38 15.09 -12.44
C GLU A 109 -11.60 14.32 -13.74
N TRP A 110 -10.72 13.36 -14.05
CA TRP A 110 -10.87 12.46 -15.19
C TRP A 110 -12.17 11.65 -15.11
N TYR A 111 -12.49 11.10 -13.92
CA TYR A 111 -13.74 10.36 -13.71
C TYR A 111 -14.99 11.26 -13.84
N LYS A 112 -14.96 12.46 -13.25
CA LYS A 112 -16.03 13.45 -13.39
C LYS A 112 -16.26 13.83 -14.86
N LYS A 113 -15.18 14.03 -15.63
CA LYS A 113 -15.24 14.36 -17.07
C LYS A 113 -15.90 13.24 -17.88
N ARG A 114 -15.61 11.97 -17.58
CA ARG A 114 -16.27 10.81 -18.21
C ARG A 114 -17.76 10.70 -17.87
N ARG A 115 -18.16 11.03 -16.63
CA ARG A 115 -19.55 10.91 -16.19
C ARG A 115 -20.44 12.09 -16.62
N LYS A 116 -19.85 13.25 -16.96
CA LYS A 116 -20.56 14.43 -17.48
C LYS A 116 -21.10 14.25 -18.92
N TYR A 117 -20.79 13.14 -19.59
CA TYR A 117 -21.37 12.76 -20.89
C TYR A 117 -22.58 11.82 -20.78
N PHE A 118 -23.02 11.47 -19.56
CA PHE A 118 -24.11 10.51 -19.34
C PHE A 118 -25.38 11.15 -18.74
N TYR A 119 -25.48 12.48 -18.74
CA TYR A 119 -26.69 13.27 -18.48
C TYR A 119 -26.76 14.42 -19.46
#